data_AF-A0AAU2EIH6-F1
#
_entry.id   AF-A0AAU2EIH6-F1
#
_cell.length_a   1.000
_cell.length_b   1.000
_cell.length_c   1.000
_cell.angle_alpha   90.00
_cell.angle_beta   90.00
_cell.angle_gamma   90.00
#
_symmetry.space_group_name_H-M   'P 1'
#
loop_
_entity.id
_entity.type
_entity.pdbx_description
1 polymer ?
#
loop_
_entity_poly.entity_id
_entity_poly.type
_entity_poly.pdbx_seq_one_letter_code
_entity_poly.pdbx_strand_id
1 'polypeptide(L)'
;MTVNYLNDADNPAVDASSSSVGDPREDLGRYAELGGFTLTAEANPWYAAQAVASSEDARAASTALAELRSHDLIATRDGLTALLGDAAADATPATLTELTRLTAILQRAQGTSATLRREVYDADLDALTAALAPARWRREQGVKLGWGRRRALRAEAKSFALDGRARRADLLDAVRSAAATQSDWSAAAGAAGRPVVADAAGLSAVAQTVEELGQAVRTLSALLPGQSLDTLPLAELADLVDRLAADEGTLYRLPALRALHAVLTDGGLTELLTELAERQADRDAALAAYDRLNGTATEAAAISALAAGPREPEAAAVAVVEPEAVVETAVEAEPEFEAEVEVVAEPEVVVEVTPEPVAEVEPEVVAEVTPEPAVEPEPVAEVTPEVEPEVEPVVEPEPEPEPEAVAEIAVTEPEAATVVVEPVVEVEPEPVVEEPVVAESKPARRPKKPAITAGRAVTAYEPAELTALIRWIDSDGTERSEDELLRAAVKELGFSRVGPRLKEALAPAVAEARA
;
A
#
# COMPACT_ATOMS: atom_id res chain seq x y z
N MET A 1 -52.63 52.45 22.86
CA MET A 1 -53.57 51.90 23.86
C MET A 1 -54.10 50.59 23.32
N THR A 2 -53.62 49.52 23.95
CA THR A 2 -54.07 48.12 23.99
C THR A 2 -55.34 47.73 23.22
N VAL A 3 -55.17 46.79 22.29
CA VAL A 3 -56.23 45.83 21.91
C VAL A 3 -55.67 44.43 22.13
N ASN A 4 -56.27 43.74 23.09
CA ASN A 4 -55.99 42.37 23.47
C ASN A 4 -56.87 41.48 22.60
N TYR A 5 -56.28 40.71 21.68
CA TYR A 5 -57.00 39.67 20.95
C TYR A 5 -56.76 38.33 21.65
N LEU A 6 -57.75 37.87 22.42
CA LEU A 6 -57.95 36.45 22.64
C LEU A 6 -58.48 35.87 21.32
N ASN A 7 -57.75 34.95 20.72
CA ASN A 7 -58.26 34.10 19.66
C ASN A 7 -58.08 32.64 20.06
N ASP A 8 -59.19 31.90 19.95
CA ASP A 8 -59.28 30.45 20.03
C ASP A 8 -58.24 29.76 19.14
N ALA A 9 -57.63 28.70 19.67
CA ALA A 9 -56.99 27.65 18.87
C ALA A 9 -57.16 26.31 19.60
N ASP A 10 -58.14 25.55 19.12
CA ASP A 10 -58.15 24.09 19.06
C ASP A 10 -56.83 23.59 18.44
N ASN A 11 -56.09 22.73 19.15
CA ASN A 11 -55.49 21.49 18.61
C ASN A 11 -54.79 20.72 19.74
N PRO A 12 -55.22 19.50 20.12
CA PRO A 12 -54.38 18.66 20.96
C PRO A 12 -53.18 18.20 20.13
N ALA A 13 -51.99 18.45 20.67
CA ALA A 13 -50.71 18.00 20.15
C ALA A 13 -50.73 16.48 19.93
N VAL A 14 -50.88 16.09 18.66
CA VAL A 14 -50.37 14.81 18.18
C VAL A 14 -48.85 14.93 18.20
N ASP A 15 -48.24 14.18 19.12
CA ASP A 15 -46.80 14.00 19.21
C ASP A 15 -46.22 13.62 17.84
N ALA A 16 -45.57 14.58 17.19
CA ALA A 16 -44.76 14.37 16.00
C ALA A 16 -43.40 13.78 16.39
N SER A 17 -43.42 12.62 17.04
CA SER A 17 -42.24 11.79 17.33
C SER A 17 -42.39 10.36 16.76
N SER A 18 -43.03 10.22 15.60
CA SER A 18 -42.89 9.02 14.77
C SER A 18 -41.84 9.28 13.68
N SER A 19 -40.57 9.29 14.07
CA SER A 19 -39.53 8.81 13.14
C SER A 19 -39.99 7.43 12.67
N SER A 20 -40.07 7.21 11.36
CA SER A 20 -40.70 6.05 10.72
C SER A 20 -40.09 4.72 11.15
N VAL A 21 -40.51 4.21 12.32
CA VAL A 21 -40.30 2.81 12.69
C VAL A 21 -41.09 2.00 11.67
N GLY A 22 -40.39 1.21 10.87
CA GLY A 22 -41.02 0.29 9.91
C GLY A 22 -42.03 -0.61 10.62
N ASP A 23 -43.02 -1.10 9.89
CA ASP A 23 -43.97 -2.07 10.46
C ASP A 23 -43.17 -3.33 10.88
N PRO A 24 -43.03 -3.64 12.18
CA PRO A 24 -42.21 -4.75 12.67
C PRO A 24 -42.66 -6.10 12.09
N ARG A 25 -43.94 -6.24 11.73
CA ARG A 25 -44.45 -7.42 11.04
C ARG A 25 -43.85 -7.55 9.64
N GLU A 26 -43.84 -6.46 8.89
CA GLU A 26 -43.29 -6.42 7.52
C GLU A 26 -41.77 -6.53 7.53
N ASP A 27 -41.10 -5.90 8.49
CA ASP A 27 -39.65 -6.00 8.68
C ASP A 27 -39.23 -7.43 9.01
N LEU A 28 -39.99 -8.16 9.83
CA LEU A 28 -39.78 -9.58 10.10
C LEU A 28 -39.98 -10.45 8.84
N GLY A 29 -41.00 -10.15 8.03
CA GLY A 29 -41.23 -10.83 6.75
C GLY A 29 -40.07 -10.65 5.77
N ARG A 30 -39.56 -9.42 5.65
CA ARG A 30 -38.39 -9.10 4.81
C ARG A 30 -37.12 -9.75 5.33
N TYR A 31 -36.94 -9.81 6.66
CA TYR A 31 -35.81 -10.49 7.27
C TYR A 31 -35.79 -11.99 6.92
N ALA A 32 -36.96 -12.64 6.95
CA ALA A 32 -37.10 -14.05 6.54
C ALA A 32 -36.80 -14.25 5.04
N GLU A 33 -37.31 -13.39 4.15
CA GLU A 33 -37.04 -13.45 2.70
C GLU A 33 -35.57 -13.29 2.34
N LEU A 34 -34.86 -12.42 3.06
CA LEU A 34 -33.42 -12.23 2.86
C LEU A 34 -32.60 -13.42 3.39
N GLY A 35 -33.24 -14.38 4.07
CA GLY A 35 -32.63 -15.59 4.58
C GLY A 35 -32.15 -15.48 6.03
N GLY A 36 -32.72 -14.56 6.82
CA GLY A 36 -32.36 -14.34 8.23
C GLY A 36 -32.42 -15.60 9.11
N PHE A 37 -33.28 -16.56 8.76
CA PHE A 37 -33.45 -17.82 9.49
C PHE A 37 -32.91 -19.05 8.75
N THR A 38 -32.53 -18.91 7.48
CA THR A 38 -32.19 -20.04 6.60
C THR A 38 -30.74 -20.05 6.14
N LEU A 39 -30.07 -18.88 6.09
CA LEU A 39 -28.65 -18.81 5.77
C LEU A 39 -27.82 -19.43 6.90
N THR A 40 -26.82 -20.21 6.52
CA THR A 40 -25.90 -20.86 7.47
C THR A 40 -24.46 -20.63 7.05
N ALA A 41 -23.53 -20.59 8.01
CA ALA A 41 -22.11 -20.42 7.70
C ALA A 41 -21.51 -21.60 6.89
N GLU A 42 -22.13 -22.78 6.95
CA GLU A 42 -21.71 -23.94 6.17
C GLU A 42 -22.09 -23.83 4.70
N ALA A 43 -23.30 -23.35 4.40
CA ALA A 43 -23.80 -23.20 3.03
C ALA A 43 -23.43 -21.86 2.38
N ASN A 44 -23.21 -20.81 3.18
CA ASN A 44 -22.99 -19.45 2.72
C ASN A 44 -21.68 -18.89 3.30
N PRO A 45 -20.57 -18.94 2.53
CA PRO A 45 -19.27 -18.45 2.95
C PRO A 45 -19.27 -17.02 3.49
N TRP A 46 -20.13 -16.15 2.96
CA TRP A 46 -20.23 -14.77 3.42
C TRP A 46 -21.00 -14.61 4.74
N TYR A 47 -21.84 -15.56 5.12
CA TYR A 47 -22.72 -15.39 6.28
C TYR A 47 -21.95 -15.18 7.60
N ALA A 48 -20.78 -15.82 7.74
CA ALA A 48 -19.89 -15.66 8.89
C ALA A 48 -19.14 -14.30 8.92
N ALA A 49 -19.18 -13.51 7.83
CA ALA A 49 -18.40 -12.29 7.64
C ALA A 49 -19.00 -11.08 8.37
N GLN A 50 -19.02 -11.09 9.71
CA GLN A 50 -19.69 -10.09 10.56
C GLN A 50 -19.26 -8.63 10.31
N ALA A 51 -18.15 -8.38 9.62
CA ALA A 51 -17.66 -7.04 9.32
C ALA A 51 -18.36 -6.35 8.12
N VAL A 52 -19.05 -7.08 7.22
CA VAL A 52 -19.81 -6.49 6.09
C VAL A 52 -21.09 -5.76 6.55
N ALA A 53 -20.96 -4.56 7.10
CA ALA A 53 -22.08 -3.83 7.72
C ALA A 53 -22.85 -2.94 6.73
N SER A 54 -22.22 -2.55 5.63
CA SER A 54 -22.75 -1.56 4.68
C SER A 54 -22.74 -2.05 3.24
N SER A 55 -23.50 -1.36 2.37
CA SER A 55 -23.44 -1.60 0.93
C SER A 55 -22.10 -1.21 0.32
N GLU A 56 -21.33 -0.34 0.97
CA GLU A 56 -19.98 0.02 0.56
C GLU A 56 -19.02 -1.15 0.84
N ASP A 57 -19.12 -1.78 2.01
CA ASP A 57 -18.34 -2.98 2.35
C ASP A 57 -18.60 -4.12 1.37
N ALA A 58 -19.88 -4.34 1.01
CA ALA A 58 -20.26 -5.34 0.02
C ALA A 58 -19.65 -5.07 -1.37
N ARG A 59 -19.64 -3.80 -1.81
CA ARG A 59 -18.98 -3.41 -3.07
C ARG A 59 -17.47 -3.58 -2.98
N ALA A 60 -16.84 -3.16 -1.88
CA ALA A 60 -15.40 -3.30 -1.68
C ALA A 60 -14.98 -4.78 -1.70
N ALA A 61 -15.75 -5.67 -1.07
CA ALA A 61 -15.58 -7.12 -1.14
C ALA A 61 -15.70 -7.65 -2.57
N SER A 62 -16.76 -7.28 -3.30
CA SER A 62 -16.98 -7.74 -4.68
C SER A 62 -15.88 -7.25 -5.62
N THR A 63 -15.43 -5.99 -5.50
CA THR A 63 -14.27 -5.49 -6.23
C THR A 63 -13.01 -6.28 -5.88
N ALA A 64 -12.73 -6.52 -4.60
CA ALA A 64 -11.57 -7.30 -4.19
C ALA A 64 -11.61 -8.74 -4.73
N LEU A 65 -12.78 -9.38 -4.76
CA LEU A 65 -12.95 -10.70 -5.37
C LEU A 65 -12.71 -10.65 -6.89
N ALA A 66 -13.25 -9.65 -7.59
CA ALA A 66 -13.04 -9.48 -9.02
C ALA A 66 -11.55 -9.28 -9.35
N GLU A 67 -10.83 -8.48 -8.56
CA GLU A 67 -9.38 -8.28 -8.71
C GLU A 67 -8.56 -9.54 -8.40
N LEU A 68 -8.98 -10.35 -7.42
CA LEU A 68 -8.31 -11.63 -7.15
C LEU A 68 -8.56 -12.65 -8.26
N ARG A 69 -9.72 -12.62 -8.91
CA ARG A 69 -10.09 -13.52 -10.02
C ARG A 69 -9.56 -13.06 -11.38
N SER A 70 -9.24 -11.77 -11.54
CA SER A 70 -8.62 -11.26 -12.76
C SER A 70 -7.17 -11.74 -12.91
N HIS A 71 -6.54 -12.11 -11.80
CA HIS A 71 -5.17 -12.59 -11.73
C HIS A 71 -5.10 -14.10 -11.52
N ASP A 72 -4.20 -14.76 -12.24
CA ASP A 72 -3.87 -16.16 -11.97
C ASP A 72 -2.76 -16.23 -10.90
N LEU A 73 -3.17 -16.59 -9.68
CA LEU A 73 -2.27 -16.75 -8.52
C LEU A 73 -1.15 -17.76 -8.79
N ILE A 74 -1.46 -18.84 -9.50
CA ILE A 74 -0.51 -19.92 -9.80
C ILE A 74 0.45 -19.48 -10.90
N ALA A 75 -0.05 -18.83 -11.95
CA ALA A 75 0.81 -18.26 -12.99
C ALA A 75 1.71 -17.15 -12.43
N THR A 76 1.24 -16.35 -11.46
CA THR A 76 2.07 -15.32 -10.79
C THR A 76 3.22 -15.97 -10.01
N ARG A 77 2.93 -17.04 -9.25
CA ARG A 77 3.94 -17.85 -8.57
C ARG A 77 4.94 -18.44 -9.55
N ASP A 78 4.46 -19.01 -10.65
CA ASP A 78 5.29 -19.67 -11.65
C ASP A 78 6.16 -18.65 -12.39
N GLY A 79 5.62 -17.46 -12.68
CA GLY A 79 6.37 -16.33 -13.22
C GLY A 79 7.51 -15.89 -12.29
N LEU A 80 7.25 -15.76 -10.98
CA LEU A 80 8.29 -15.47 -10.00
C LEU A 80 9.33 -16.60 -9.92
N THR A 81 8.89 -17.85 -9.93
CA THR A 81 9.77 -19.03 -9.88
C THR A 81 10.66 -19.12 -11.13
N ALA A 82 10.12 -18.79 -12.30
CA ALA A 82 10.89 -18.71 -13.54
C ALA A 82 11.98 -17.63 -13.48
N LEU A 83 11.72 -16.48 -12.84
CA LEU A 83 12.74 -15.44 -12.61
C LEU A 83 13.85 -15.90 -11.66
N LEU A 84 13.57 -16.80 -10.73
CA LEU A 84 14.57 -17.37 -9.82
C LEU A 84 15.47 -18.41 -10.50
N GLY A 85 14.92 -19.17 -11.45
CA GLY A 85 15.63 -20.26 -12.12
C GLY A 85 16.18 -21.30 -11.14
N ASP A 86 17.30 -21.93 -11.48
CA ASP A 86 17.90 -23.00 -10.65
C ASP A 86 18.47 -22.52 -9.32
N ALA A 87 18.66 -21.21 -9.15
CA ALA A 87 19.30 -20.63 -7.96
C ALA A 87 18.45 -20.77 -6.69
N ALA A 88 17.16 -21.04 -6.83
CA ALA A 88 16.24 -21.23 -5.72
C ALA A 88 15.22 -22.34 -6.02
N ALA A 89 15.69 -23.46 -6.60
CA ALA A 89 14.84 -24.59 -7.01
C ALA A 89 13.98 -25.15 -5.85
N ASP A 90 14.49 -25.08 -4.61
CA ASP A 90 13.77 -25.54 -3.41
C ASP A 90 12.87 -24.46 -2.79
N ALA A 91 12.95 -23.21 -3.26
CA ALA A 91 12.25 -22.06 -2.70
C ALA A 91 11.01 -21.71 -3.52
N THR A 92 10.07 -22.65 -3.63
CA THR A 92 8.78 -22.39 -4.30
C THR A 92 7.83 -21.67 -3.33
N PRO A 93 7.48 -20.40 -3.56
CA PRO A 93 6.57 -19.67 -2.69
C PRO A 93 5.16 -20.30 -2.73
N ALA A 94 4.64 -20.67 -1.57
CA ALA A 94 3.35 -21.31 -1.43
C ALA A 94 2.24 -20.36 -0.98
N THR A 95 2.59 -19.16 -0.50
CA THR A 95 1.67 -18.16 0.08
C THR A 95 1.91 -16.77 -0.52
N LEU A 96 0.92 -15.88 -0.41
CA LEU A 96 1.07 -14.49 -0.87
C LEU A 96 2.12 -13.73 -0.05
N THR A 97 2.23 -14.01 1.26
CA THR A 97 3.30 -13.46 2.11
C THR A 97 4.68 -13.83 1.57
N GLU A 98 4.88 -15.09 1.14
CA GLU A 98 6.14 -15.54 0.55
C GLU A 98 6.41 -14.90 -0.82
N LEU A 99 5.39 -14.79 -1.69
CA LEU A 99 5.50 -14.07 -2.96
C LEU A 99 5.95 -12.63 -2.75
N THR A 100 5.30 -11.92 -1.81
CA THR A 100 5.61 -10.53 -1.46
C THR A 100 7.05 -10.41 -0.96
N ARG A 101 7.45 -11.32 -0.06
CA ARG A 101 8.80 -11.32 0.50
C ARG A 101 9.87 -11.57 -0.56
N LEU A 102 9.72 -12.60 -1.38
CA LEU A 102 10.68 -12.94 -2.44
C LEU A 102 10.79 -11.85 -3.49
N THR A 103 9.66 -11.29 -3.94
CA THR A 103 9.63 -10.16 -4.87
C THR A 103 10.41 -8.97 -4.32
N ALA A 104 10.19 -8.62 -3.06
CA ALA A 104 10.90 -7.52 -2.41
C ALA A 104 12.42 -7.79 -2.30
N ILE A 105 12.84 -9.03 -2.07
CA ILE A 105 14.27 -9.42 -2.08
C ILE A 105 14.86 -9.22 -3.47
N LEU A 106 14.18 -9.68 -4.53
CA LEU A 106 14.65 -9.54 -5.91
C LEU A 106 14.71 -8.07 -6.35
N GLN A 107 13.73 -7.24 -5.97
CA GLN A 107 13.76 -5.80 -6.24
C GLN A 107 14.95 -5.11 -5.55
N ARG A 108 15.25 -5.48 -4.29
CA ARG A 108 16.45 -4.98 -3.60
C ARG A 108 17.72 -5.46 -4.28
N ALA A 109 17.80 -6.73 -4.69
CA ALA A 109 18.93 -7.27 -5.44
C ALA A 109 19.14 -6.50 -6.76
N GLN A 110 18.06 -6.24 -7.51
CA GLN A 110 18.07 -5.43 -8.72
C GLN A 110 18.60 -4.02 -8.45
N GLY A 111 18.11 -3.35 -7.39
CA GLY A 111 18.59 -2.03 -6.99
C GLY A 111 20.08 -2.02 -6.60
N THR A 112 20.54 -3.03 -5.86
CA THR A 112 21.97 -3.16 -5.50
C THR A 112 22.85 -3.38 -6.73
N SER A 113 22.37 -4.10 -7.74
CA SER A 113 23.11 -4.37 -8.97
C SER A 113 23.42 -3.10 -9.78
N ALA A 114 22.66 -2.02 -9.59
CA ALA A 114 22.92 -0.72 -10.22
C ALA A 114 24.11 0.03 -9.58
N THR A 115 24.51 -0.34 -8.37
CA THR A 115 25.57 0.36 -7.61
C THR A 115 26.79 -0.52 -7.31
N LEU A 116 26.58 -1.82 -7.13
CA LEU A 116 27.57 -2.78 -6.71
C LEU A 116 27.69 -3.94 -7.70
N ARG A 117 28.92 -4.40 -7.90
CA ARG A 117 29.22 -5.67 -8.56
C ARG A 117 28.69 -6.83 -7.72
N ARG A 118 28.24 -7.90 -8.37
CA ARG A 118 27.63 -9.07 -7.71
C ARG A 118 28.57 -9.82 -6.76
N GLU A 119 29.88 -9.68 -6.96
CA GLU A 119 30.92 -10.31 -6.12
C GLU A 119 30.91 -9.77 -4.68
N VAL A 120 30.22 -8.65 -4.42
CA VAL A 120 30.05 -8.11 -3.06
C VAL A 120 29.38 -9.12 -2.12
N TYR A 121 28.52 -9.99 -2.65
CA TYR A 121 27.81 -11.02 -1.88
C TYR A 121 28.72 -12.16 -1.40
N ASP A 122 29.94 -12.29 -1.94
CA ASP A 122 30.93 -13.24 -1.43
C ASP A 122 31.77 -12.67 -0.28
N ALA A 123 31.70 -11.35 -0.05
CA ALA A 123 32.47 -10.66 0.96
C ALA A 123 31.77 -10.67 2.32
N ASP A 124 32.53 -10.33 3.37
CA ASP A 124 31.98 -10.12 4.71
C ASP A 124 31.25 -8.77 4.76
N LEU A 125 29.97 -8.77 4.37
CA LEU A 125 29.10 -7.59 4.27
C LEU A 125 28.99 -6.83 5.61
N ASP A 126 29.07 -7.52 6.74
CA ASP A 126 29.07 -6.92 8.08
C ASP A 126 30.39 -6.18 8.36
N ALA A 127 31.53 -6.78 8.01
CA ALA A 127 32.83 -6.11 8.13
C ALA A 127 32.94 -4.90 7.20
N LEU A 128 32.43 -4.99 5.96
CA LEU A 128 32.38 -3.86 5.03
C LEU A 128 31.49 -2.74 5.57
N THR A 129 30.29 -3.07 6.06
CA THR A 129 29.37 -2.13 6.73
C THR A 129 30.06 -1.44 7.88
N ALA A 130 30.70 -2.19 8.79
CA ALA A 130 31.40 -1.63 9.93
C ALA A 130 32.57 -0.71 9.51
N ALA A 131 33.34 -1.08 8.48
CA ALA A 131 34.45 -0.27 8.00
C ALA A 131 34.00 1.07 7.39
N LEU A 132 32.87 1.06 6.69
CA LEU A 132 32.25 2.24 6.07
C LEU A 132 31.48 3.08 7.09
N ALA A 133 30.94 2.50 8.16
CA ALA A 133 30.17 3.20 9.18
C ALA A 133 30.94 4.31 9.93
N PRO A 134 30.23 5.31 10.50
CA PRO A 134 30.81 6.32 11.38
C PRO A 134 31.46 5.71 12.63
N ALA A 135 32.35 6.47 13.29
CA ALA A 135 33.04 6.00 14.50
C ALA A 135 32.09 5.83 15.70
N ARG A 136 31.00 6.62 15.78
CA ARG A 136 29.97 6.51 16.81
C ARG A 136 29.26 5.15 16.73
N TRP A 137 28.73 4.82 15.56
CA TRP A 137 28.04 3.55 15.29
C TRP A 137 28.91 2.34 15.68
N ARG A 138 30.20 2.32 15.30
CA ARG A 138 31.09 1.20 15.66
C ARG A 138 31.29 1.05 17.18
N ARG A 139 31.30 2.15 17.93
CA ARG A 139 31.42 2.10 19.40
C ARG A 139 30.15 1.54 20.03
N GLU A 140 28.99 1.98 19.55
CA GLU A 140 27.67 1.49 19.99
C GLU A 140 27.51 -0.01 19.70
N GLN A 141 28.00 -0.48 18.55
CA GLN A 141 27.97 -1.90 18.16
C GLN A 141 29.13 -2.73 18.72
N GLY A 142 30.01 -2.14 19.56
CA GLY A 142 31.16 -2.85 20.15
C GLY A 142 32.23 -3.30 19.15
N VAL A 143 32.20 -2.83 17.90
CA VAL A 143 33.08 -3.30 16.82
C VAL A 143 34.46 -2.64 16.91
N LYS A 144 35.48 -3.43 17.27
CA LYS A 144 36.88 -3.01 17.29
C LYS A 144 37.56 -3.32 15.95
N LEU A 145 37.80 -2.30 15.15
CA LEU A 145 38.51 -2.40 13.87
C LEU A 145 39.80 -1.57 13.89
N GLY A 146 40.94 -2.26 13.77
CA GLY A 146 42.25 -1.63 13.59
C GLY A 146 42.30 -0.76 12.32
N TRP A 147 43.12 0.29 12.35
CA TRP A 147 43.20 1.29 11.28
C TRP A 147 43.58 0.70 9.92
N GLY A 148 44.54 -0.24 9.89
CA GLY A 148 44.96 -0.95 8.67
C GLY A 148 43.84 -1.80 8.08
N ARG A 149 43.24 -2.69 8.89
CA ARG A 149 42.10 -3.54 8.48
C ARG A 149 40.91 -2.72 7.99
N ARG A 150 40.58 -1.61 8.67
CA ARG A 150 39.52 -0.69 8.24
C ARG A 150 39.82 -0.09 6.87
N ARG A 151 41.07 0.30 6.61
CA ARG A 151 41.45 0.88 5.32
C ARG A 151 41.40 -0.16 4.21
N ALA A 152 41.83 -1.39 4.48
CA ALA A 152 41.71 -2.53 3.56
C ALA A 152 40.24 -2.82 3.19
N LEU A 153 39.36 -3.00 4.18
CA LEU A 153 37.92 -3.25 3.97
C LEU A 153 37.22 -2.12 3.18
N ARG A 154 37.69 -0.88 3.32
CA ARG A 154 37.18 0.25 2.51
C ARG A 154 37.64 0.20 1.07
N ALA A 155 38.89 -0.18 0.85
CA ALA A 155 39.41 -0.35 -0.50
C ALA A 155 38.69 -1.52 -1.19
N GLU A 156 38.45 -2.61 -0.46
CA GLU A 156 37.65 -3.75 -0.89
C GLU A 156 36.21 -3.34 -1.22
N ALA A 157 35.49 -2.68 -0.32
CA ALA A 157 34.14 -2.17 -0.60
C ALA A 157 34.10 -1.27 -1.86
N LYS A 158 35.11 -0.39 -2.01
CA LYS A 158 35.20 0.49 -3.19
C LYS A 158 35.46 -0.30 -4.47
N SER A 159 36.16 -1.43 -4.41
CA SER A 159 36.41 -2.29 -5.56
C SER A 159 35.13 -2.96 -6.09
N PHE A 160 34.11 -3.12 -5.25
CA PHE A 160 32.79 -3.60 -5.68
C PHE A 160 31.91 -2.50 -6.26
N ALA A 161 32.18 -1.22 -6.02
CA ALA A 161 31.39 -0.13 -6.60
C ALA A 161 31.52 -0.11 -8.14
N LEU A 162 30.39 -0.05 -8.83
CA LEU A 162 30.37 0.15 -10.29
C LEU A 162 30.84 1.55 -10.67
N ASP A 163 30.46 2.56 -9.88
CA ASP A 163 31.03 3.91 -9.95
C ASP A 163 32.20 4.06 -8.97
N GLY A 164 33.41 4.21 -9.52
CA GLY A 164 34.64 4.44 -8.75
C GLY A 164 34.67 5.77 -7.99
N ARG A 165 33.69 6.66 -8.18
CA ARG A 165 33.54 7.96 -7.49
C ARG A 165 32.40 7.99 -6.47
N ALA A 166 31.76 6.85 -6.18
CA ALA A 166 30.69 6.76 -5.20
C ALA A 166 31.09 7.38 -3.85
N ARG A 167 30.21 8.22 -3.27
CA ARG A 167 30.46 8.80 -1.96
C ARG A 167 30.40 7.69 -0.92
N ARG A 168 31.14 7.87 0.17
CA ARG A 168 31.19 6.88 1.25
C ARG A 168 29.82 6.61 1.89
N ALA A 169 28.94 7.61 1.96
CA ALA A 169 27.59 7.43 2.49
C ALA A 169 26.77 6.52 1.56
N ASP A 170 26.72 6.86 0.27
CA ASP A 170 26.04 6.07 -0.76
C ASP A 170 26.58 4.62 -0.81
N LEU A 171 27.90 4.44 -0.71
CA LEU A 171 28.52 3.12 -0.65
C LEU A 171 28.14 2.35 0.62
N LEU A 172 28.03 3.03 1.77
CA LEU A 172 27.57 2.41 3.02
C LEU A 172 26.11 1.94 2.89
N ASP A 173 25.26 2.76 2.30
CA ASP A 173 23.84 2.43 2.12
C ASP A 173 23.67 1.27 1.13
N ALA A 174 24.43 1.25 0.04
CA ALA A 174 24.45 0.14 -0.91
C ALA A 174 24.92 -1.17 -0.26
N VAL A 175 26.00 -1.14 0.53
CA VAL A 175 26.50 -2.34 1.24
C VAL A 175 25.51 -2.82 2.30
N ARG A 176 24.82 -1.92 3.00
CA ARG A 176 23.74 -2.30 3.94
C ARG A 176 22.55 -2.92 3.23
N SER A 177 22.17 -2.39 2.07
CA SER A 177 21.11 -2.98 1.25
C SER A 177 21.50 -4.38 0.76
N ALA A 178 22.76 -4.58 0.34
CA ALA A 178 23.29 -5.90 0.01
C ALA A 178 23.28 -6.85 1.22
N ALA A 179 23.68 -6.39 2.40
CA ALA A 179 23.63 -7.19 3.64
C ALA A 179 22.21 -7.64 3.98
N ALA A 180 21.23 -6.73 3.93
CA ALA A 180 19.82 -7.05 4.15
C ALA A 180 19.30 -8.04 3.10
N THR A 181 19.62 -7.82 1.82
CA THR A 181 19.24 -8.70 0.71
C THR A 181 19.81 -10.11 0.90
N GLN A 182 21.10 -10.24 1.27
CA GLN A 182 21.72 -11.54 1.53
C GLN A 182 21.08 -12.26 2.72
N SER A 183 20.80 -11.54 3.81
CA SER A 183 20.14 -12.09 4.99
C SER A 183 18.75 -12.62 4.65
N ASP A 184 17.93 -11.82 3.97
CA ASP A 184 16.57 -12.21 3.61
C ASP A 184 16.56 -13.33 2.58
N TRP A 185 17.47 -13.30 1.60
CA TRP A 185 17.68 -14.38 0.64
C TRP A 185 18.04 -15.67 1.35
N SER A 186 18.99 -15.63 2.28
CA SER A 186 19.42 -16.83 3.02
C SER A 186 18.30 -17.46 3.85
N ALA A 187 17.36 -16.64 4.33
CA ALA A 187 16.20 -17.07 5.09
C ALA A 187 15.01 -17.50 4.21
N ALA A 188 15.04 -17.26 2.90
CA ALA A 188 13.98 -17.63 1.97
C ALA A 188 14.38 -18.78 1.04
N ALA A 189 15.60 -18.74 0.49
CA ALA A 189 16.15 -19.74 -0.44
C ALA A 189 17.17 -20.68 0.20
N GLY A 190 17.40 -20.55 1.51
CA GLY A 190 18.44 -21.29 2.24
C GLY A 190 19.79 -20.58 2.22
N ALA A 191 20.69 -21.00 3.12
CA ALA A 191 21.94 -20.29 3.40
C ALA A 191 22.97 -20.30 2.25
N ALA A 192 22.75 -21.11 1.21
CA ALA A 192 23.69 -21.26 0.11
C ALA A 192 23.29 -20.38 -1.09
N GLY A 193 24.25 -19.63 -1.61
CA GLY A 193 24.11 -18.90 -2.87
C GLY A 193 23.97 -17.39 -2.72
N ARG A 194 24.03 -16.71 -3.87
CA ARG A 194 23.89 -15.26 -3.99
C ARG A 194 22.45 -14.92 -4.37
N PRO A 195 21.93 -13.76 -3.95
CA PRO A 195 20.68 -13.22 -4.46
C PRO A 195 20.68 -13.16 -5.97
N VAL A 196 19.60 -13.63 -6.58
CA VAL A 196 19.39 -13.56 -8.03
C VAL A 196 19.12 -12.11 -8.42
N VAL A 197 19.74 -11.68 -9.51
CA VAL A 197 19.42 -10.42 -10.20
C VAL A 197 18.59 -10.81 -11.41
N ALA A 198 17.27 -10.66 -11.29
CA ALA A 198 16.30 -11.06 -12.31
C ALA A 198 16.22 -10.03 -13.45
N ASP A 199 15.55 -10.39 -14.55
CA ASP A 199 15.21 -9.42 -15.58
C ASP A 199 14.31 -8.31 -15.00
N ALA A 200 14.65 -7.05 -15.30
CA ALA A 200 13.99 -5.90 -14.69
C ALA A 200 12.53 -5.75 -15.14
N ALA A 201 12.23 -6.04 -16.40
CA ALA A 201 10.87 -5.91 -16.94
C ALA A 201 9.96 -7.01 -16.36
N GLY A 202 10.41 -8.26 -16.39
CA GLY A 202 9.70 -9.39 -15.79
C GLY A 202 9.47 -9.22 -14.29
N LEU A 203 10.50 -8.78 -13.56
CA LEU A 203 10.38 -8.51 -12.12
C LEU A 203 9.39 -7.39 -11.82
N SER A 204 9.38 -6.31 -12.60
CA SER A 204 8.42 -5.22 -12.41
C SER A 204 6.98 -5.67 -12.65
N ALA A 205 6.74 -6.49 -13.68
CA ALA A 205 5.41 -7.01 -13.98
C ALA A 205 4.90 -7.92 -12.85
N VAL A 206 5.72 -8.89 -12.41
CA VAL A 206 5.37 -9.77 -11.29
C VAL A 206 5.14 -8.96 -10.01
N ALA A 207 5.97 -7.96 -9.74
CA ALA A 207 5.83 -7.15 -8.54
C ALA A 207 4.54 -6.34 -8.50
N GLN A 208 4.13 -5.78 -9.64
CA GLN A 208 2.86 -5.07 -9.74
C GLN A 208 1.68 -6.02 -9.43
N THR A 209 1.66 -7.19 -10.07
CA THR A 209 0.63 -8.20 -9.81
C THR A 209 0.60 -8.64 -8.35
N VAL A 210 1.76 -8.88 -7.73
CA VAL A 210 1.84 -9.25 -6.30
C VAL A 210 1.33 -8.13 -5.39
N GLU A 211 1.58 -6.86 -5.72
CA GLU A 211 1.07 -5.72 -4.95
C GLU A 211 -0.45 -5.58 -5.07
N GLU A 212 -1.01 -5.74 -6.27
CA GLU A 212 -2.45 -5.71 -6.56
C GLU A 212 -3.18 -6.85 -5.82
N LEU A 213 -2.66 -8.08 -5.94
CA LEU A 213 -3.13 -9.23 -5.16
C LEU A 213 -3.07 -8.97 -3.66
N GLY A 214 -1.96 -8.42 -3.18
CA GLY A 214 -1.76 -8.06 -1.78
C GLY A 214 -2.79 -7.05 -1.28
N GLN A 215 -3.14 -6.06 -2.09
CA GLN A 215 -4.15 -5.07 -1.74
C GLN A 215 -5.55 -5.69 -1.69
N ALA A 216 -5.91 -6.51 -2.67
CA ALA A 216 -7.21 -7.18 -2.69
C ALA A 216 -7.36 -8.16 -1.50
N VAL A 217 -6.32 -8.93 -1.17
CA VAL A 217 -6.31 -9.81 0.01
C VAL A 217 -6.44 -9.02 1.32
N ARG A 218 -5.79 -7.85 1.45
CA ARG A 218 -5.94 -7.00 2.64
C ARG A 218 -7.37 -6.49 2.80
N THR A 219 -7.99 -6.02 1.73
CA THR A 219 -9.39 -5.58 1.73
C THR A 219 -10.32 -6.72 2.17
N LEU A 220 -10.13 -7.92 1.60
CA LEU A 220 -10.95 -9.08 1.93
C LEU A 220 -10.73 -9.56 3.38
N SER A 221 -9.49 -9.56 3.87
CA SER A 221 -9.15 -9.95 5.24
C SER A 221 -9.77 -9.04 6.29
N ALA A 222 -9.91 -7.73 5.99
CA ALA A 222 -10.59 -6.79 6.87
C ALA A 222 -12.08 -7.13 7.05
N LEU A 223 -12.70 -7.75 6.04
CA LEU A 223 -14.11 -8.14 6.04
C LEU A 223 -14.37 -9.56 6.56
N LEU A 224 -13.31 -10.39 6.63
CA LEU A 224 -13.33 -11.77 7.12
C LEU A 224 -12.40 -11.93 8.34
N PRO A 225 -12.73 -11.27 9.48
CA PRO A 225 -11.87 -11.35 10.67
C PRO A 225 -11.73 -12.78 11.15
N GLY A 226 -10.49 -13.16 11.50
CA GLY A 226 -10.15 -14.52 11.94
C GLY A 226 -9.61 -15.44 10.84
N GLN A 227 -9.59 -14.99 9.57
CA GLN A 227 -8.90 -15.69 8.49
C GLN A 227 -7.65 -14.92 8.04
N SER A 228 -6.50 -15.59 8.08
CA SER A 228 -5.22 -15.05 7.58
C SER A 228 -5.01 -15.43 6.12
N LEU A 229 -5.70 -14.72 5.22
CA LEU A 229 -5.75 -15.03 3.79
C LEU A 229 -4.40 -14.92 3.09
N ASP A 230 -3.50 -14.07 3.58
CA ASP A 230 -2.16 -13.85 3.04
C ASP A 230 -1.20 -15.04 3.29
N THR A 231 -1.44 -15.77 4.38
CA THR A 231 -0.68 -16.97 4.77
C THR A 231 -1.29 -18.28 4.27
N LEU A 232 -2.47 -18.23 3.65
CA LEU A 232 -3.13 -19.41 3.11
C LEU A 232 -2.36 -19.91 1.87
N PRO A 233 -2.25 -21.24 1.65
CA PRO A 233 -1.71 -21.77 0.40
C PRO A 233 -2.45 -21.19 -0.81
N LEU A 234 -1.71 -20.80 -1.85
CA LEU A 234 -2.28 -20.09 -3.01
C LEU A 234 -3.44 -20.84 -3.69
N ALA A 235 -3.39 -22.17 -3.73
CA ALA A 235 -4.48 -23.00 -4.26
C ALA A 235 -5.74 -22.93 -3.38
N GLU A 236 -5.57 -23.01 -2.07
CA GLU A 236 -6.69 -22.89 -1.11
C GLU A 236 -7.27 -21.47 -1.12
N LEU A 237 -6.43 -20.45 -1.34
CA LEU A 237 -6.88 -19.07 -1.54
C LEU A 237 -7.72 -18.93 -2.81
N ALA A 238 -7.29 -19.51 -3.92
CA ALA A 238 -8.06 -19.53 -5.16
C ALA A 238 -9.44 -20.19 -4.94
N ASP A 239 -9.47 -21.38 -4.33
CA ASP A 239 -10.70 -22.11 -4.04
C ASP A 239 -11.63 -21.33 -3.09
N LEU A 240 -11.08 -20.62 -2.10
CA LEU A 240 -11.86 -19.77 -1.21
C LEU A 240 -12.44 -18.57 -1.94
N VAL A 241 -11.66 -17.88 -2.78
CA VAL A 241 -12.10 -16.75 -3.58
C VAL A 241 -13.23 -17.16 -4.51
N ASP A 242 -13.14 -18.31 -5.18
CA ASP A 242 -14.20 -18.82 -6.05
C ASP A 242 -15.47 -19.17 -5.26
N ARG A 243 -15.36 -19.79 -4.08
CA ARG A 243 -16.52 -20.04 -3.21
C ARG A 243 -17.18 -18.76 -2.72
N LEU A 244 -16.39 -17.75 -2.34
CA LEU A 244 -16.92 -16.44 -1.93
C LEU A 244 -17.59 -15.71 -3.10
N ALA A 245 -17.01 -15.78 -4.30
CA ALA A 245 -17.60 -15.19 -5.51
C ALA A 245 -18.90 -15.89 -5.92
N ALA A 246 -19.01 -17.21 -5.75
CA ALA A 246 -20.25 -17.94 -6.01
C ALA A 246 -21.41 -17.53 -5.05
N ASP A 247 -21.09 -16.98 -3.87
CA ASP A 247 -22.05 -16.54 -2.85
C ASP A 247 -22.21 -14.99 -2.79
N GLU A 248 -21.91 -14.28 -3.89
CA GLU A 248 -22.10 -12.82 -3.97
C GLU A 248 -23.54 -12.38 -3.68
N GLY A 249 -24.53 -13.22 -4.01
CA GLY A 249 -25.92 -12.97 -3.66
C GLY A 249 -26.14 -12.81 -2.15
N THR A 250 -25.40 -13.54 -1.31
CA THR A 250 -25.47 -13.38 0.15
C THR A 250 -24.71 -12.13 0.59
N LEU A 251 -23.54 -11.85 0.01
CA LEU A 251 -22.74 -10.65 0.30
C LEU A 251 -23.58 -9.37 0.26
N TYR A 252 -24.35 -9.16 -0.81
CA TYR A 252 -25.18 -7.96 -0.97
C TYR A 252 -26.44 -7.95 -0.08
N ARG A 253 -26.88 -9.09 0.44
CA ARG A 253 -28.02 -9.20 1.38
C ARG A 253 -27.62 -8.90 2.83
N LEU A 254 -26.36 -9.13 3.22
CA LEU A 254 -25.90 -9.01 4.61
C LEU A 254 -26.17 -7.64 5.27
N PRO A 255 -25.90 -6.49 4.62
CA PRO A 255 -26.15 -5.19 5.24
C PRO A 255 -27.63 -4.99 5.61
N ALA A 256 -28.54 -5.33 4.69
CA ALA A 256 -29.98 -5.24 4.92
C ALA A 256 -30.44 -6.22 6.01
N LEU A 257 -29.91 -7.45 5.99
CA LEU A 257 -30.22 -8.47 6.99
C LEU A 257 -29.79 -8.03 8.39
N ARG A 258 -28.62 -7.40 8.54
CA ARG A 258 -28.11 -6.89 9.83
C ARG A 258 -28.90 -5.69 10.33
N ALA A 259 -29.23 -4.75 9.44
CA ALA A 259 -30.06 -3.61 9.78
C ALA A 259 -31.44 -4.06 10.29
N LEU A 260 -32.08 -5.03 9.61
CA LEU A 260 -33.36 -5.59 10.04
C LEU A 260 -33.24 -6.35 11.36
N HIS A 261 -32.18 -7.15 11.54
CA HIS A 261 -31.95 -7.85 12.80
C HIS A 261 -31.87 -6.85 13.97
N ALA A 262 -31.08 -5.78 13.82
CA ALA A 262 -30.94 -4.73 14.83
C ALA A 262 -32.28 -4.05 15.15
N VAL A 263 -33.06 -3.65 14.13
CA VAL A 263 -34.39 -3.04 14.31
C VAL A 263 -35.34 -3.97 15.06
N LEU A 264 -35.35 -5.27 14.70
CA LEU A 264 -36.24 -6.25 15.32
C LEU A 264 -35.81 -6.57 16.78
N THR A 265 -34.50 -6.65 17.06
CA THR A 265 -33.99 -6.84 18.43
C THR A 265 -34.24 -5.63 19.31
N ASP A 266 -34.06 -4.41 18.79
CA ASP A 266 -34.36 -3.16 19.50
C ASP A 266 -35.87 -3.02 19.77
N GLY A 267 -36.70 -3.58 18.88
CA GLY A 267 -38.14 -3.74 19.06
C GLY A 267 -38.56 -4.83 20.06
N GLY A 268 -37.61 -5.54 20.70
CA GLY A 268 -37.87 -6.55 21.71
C GLY A 268 -38.26 -7.93 21.17
N LEU A 269 -38.03 -8.21 19.88
CA LEU A 269 -38.38 -9.48 19.24
C LEU A 269 -37.30 -10.57 19.35
N THR A 270 -36.28 -10.39 20.19
CA THR A 270 -35.11 -11.30 20.30
C THR A 270 -35.50 -12.76 20.55
N GLU A 271 -36.45 -13.02 21.46
CA GLU A 271 -36.91 -14.39 21.75
C GLU A 271 -37.63 -15.01 20.55
N LEU A 272 -38.45 -14.22 19.84
CA LEU A 272 -39.15 -14.67 18.63
C LEU A 272 -38.15 -14.96 17.50
N LEU A 273 -37.15 -14.10 17.30
CA LEU A 273 -36.09 -14.34 16.31
C LEU A 273 -35.33 -15.63 16.62
N THR A 274 -35.07 -15.92 17.89
CA THR A 274 -34.42 -17.16 18.33
C THR A 274 -35.30 -18.39 18.03
N GLU A 275 -36.60 -18.34 18.37
CA GLU A 275 -37.57 -19.41 18.05
C GLU A 275 -37.63 -19.71 16.55
N LEU A 276 -37.64 -18.66 15.72
CA LEU A 276 -37.74 -18.75 14.27
C LEU A 276 -36.44 -19.23 13.63
N ALA A 277 -35.27 -18.82 14.15
CA ALA A 277 -33.97 -19.30 13.71
C ALA A 277 -33.78 -20.80 14.00
N GLU A 278 -34.14 -21.26 15.21
CA GLU A 278 -34.10 -22.68 15.58
C GLU A 278 -34.94 -23.57 14.66
N ARG A 279 -36.01 -23.00 14.08
CA ARG A 279 -36.95 -23.69 13.20
C ARG A 279 -36.70 -23.46 11.72
N GLN A 280 -35.71 -22.64 11.36
CA GLN A 280 -35.43 -22.24 9.97
C GLN A 280 -36.70 -21.76 9.24
N ALA A 281 -37.46 -20.88 9.90
CA ALA A 281 -38.78 -20.46 9.45
C ALA A 281 -38.73 -19.69 8.12
N ASP A 282 -39.69 -19.96 7.23
CA ASP A 282 -39.94 -19.15 6.04
C ASP A 282 -40.74 -17.88 6.39
N ARG A 283 -41.00 -17.01 5.39
CA ARG A 283 -41.75 -15.75 5.60
C ARG A 283 -43.13 -16.00 6.18
N ASP A 284 -43.88 -16.96 5.66
CA ASP A 284 -45.24 -17.24 6.11
C ASP A 284 -45.25 -17.67 7.58
N ALA A 285 -44.33 -18.56 7.96
CA ALA A 285 -44.15 -19.02 9.32
C ALA A 285 -43.76 -17.88 10.27
N ALA A 286 -42.85 -17.00 9.84
CA ALA A 286 -42.44 -15.82 10.62
C ALA A 286 -43.60 -14.85 10.87
N LEU A 287 -44.38 -14.53 9.83
CA LEU A 287 -45.56 -13.66 9.93
C LEU A 287 -46.64 -14.27 10.83
N ALA A 288 -46.90 -15.57 10.70
CA ALA A 288 -47.88 -16.26 11.54
C ALA A 288 -47.45 -16.32 13.02
N ALA A 289 -46.14 -16.43 13.29
CA ALA A 289 -45.61 -16.39 14.65
C ALA A 289 -45.70 -14.98 15.26
N TYR A 290 -45.48 -13.93 14.47
CA TYR A 290 -45.69 -12.55 14.90
C TYR A 290 -47.17 -12.27 15.21
N ASP A 291 -48.08 -12.73 14.37
CA ASP A 291 -49.52 -12.57 14.59
C ASP A 291 -50.00 -13.34 15.83
N ARG A 292 -49.39 -14.50 16.13
CA ARG A 292 -49.60 -15.26 17.37
C ARG A 292 -49.18 -14.44 18.59
N LEU A 293 -47.98 -13.86 18.56
CA LEU A 293 -47.43 -13.05 19.66
C LEU A 293 -48.32 -11.85 19.99
N ASN A 294 -48.93 -11.24 18.98
CA ASN A 294 -49.82 -10.08 19.13
C ASN A 294 -51.31 -10.44 19.34
N GLY A 295 -51.65 -11.74 19.39
CA GLY A 295 -53.02 -12.21 19.58
C GLY A 295 -53.95 -12.01 18.38
N THR A 296 -53.40 -11.76 17.19
CA THR A 296 -54.16 -11.56 15.94
C THR A 296 -54.33 -12.86 15.14
N ALA A 297 -53.63 -13.94 15.49
CA ALA A 297 -53.79 -15.28 14.91
C ALA A 297 -53.98 -16.38 15.98
N THR A 298 -54.60 -17.49 15.58
CA THR A 298 -54.81 -18.66 16.46
C THR A 298 -53.55 -19.52 16.57
N GLU A 299 -53.36 -20.14 17.74
CA GLU A 299 -52.27 -21.10 18.02
C GLU A 299 -52.16 -22.18 16.92
N ALA A 300 -53.29 -22.70 16.45
CA ALA A 300 -53.36 -23.75 15.43
C ALA A 300 -52.84 -23.29 14.06
N ALA A 301 -53.11 -22.03 13.67
CA ALA A 301 -52.63 -21.47 12.41
C ALA A 301 -51.10 -21.28 12.44
N ALA A 302 -50.55 -20.83 13.57
CA ALA A 302 -49.12 -20.64 13.72
C ALA A 302 -48.35 -21.98 13.78
N ILE A 303 -48.91 -22.99 14.48
CA ILE A 303 -48.34 -24.34 14.49
C ILE A 303 -48.36 -24.94 13.07
N SER A 304 -49.43 -24.75 12.31
CA SER A 304 -49.52 -25.27 10.93
C SER A 304 -48.52 -24.60 9.99
N ALA A 305 -48.24 -23.31 10.15
CA ALA A 305 -47.25 -22.59 9.34
C ALA A 305 -45.82 -23.04 9.69
N LEU A 306 -45.49 -23.16 10.98
CA LEU A 306 -44.20 -23.71 11.44
C LEU A 306 -43.98 -25.16 10.99
N ALA A 307 -45.03 -25.98 10.95
CA ALA A 307 -44.95 -27.39 10.57
C ALA A 307 -44.76 -27.62 9.06
N ALA A 308 -44.96 -26.58 8.22
CA ALA A 308 -44.76 -26.68 6.78
C ALA A 308 -43.27 -26.83 6.40
N GLY A 309 -42.35 -26.55 7.34
CA GLY A 309 -40.90 -26.60 7.11
C GLY A 309 -40.41 -25.51 6.14
N PRO A 310 -39.08 -25.34 5.97
CA PRO A 310 -38.55 -24.46 4.94
C PRO A 310 -39.04 -24.95 3.58
N ARG A 311 -39.88 -24.17 2.90
CA ARG A 311 -40.15 -24.42 1.49
C ARG A 311 -38.84 -24.23 0.75
N GLU A 312 -38.39 -25.26 0.04
CA GLU A 312 -37.31 -25.08 -0.94
C GLU A 312 -37.69 -23.87 -1.80
N PRO A 313 -36.76 -22.92 -2.01
CA PRO A 313 -37.05 -21.82 -2.91
C PRO A 313 -37.42 -22.47 -4.23
N GLU A 314 -38.67 -22.31 -4.64
CA GLU A 314 -39.09 -22.63 -5.99
C GLU A 314 -38.11 -21.85 -6.86
N ALA A 315 -37.18 -22.57 -7.48
CA ALA A 315 -36.15 -21.98 -8.31
C ALA A 315 -36.91 -21.03 -9.22
N ALA A 316 -36.65 -19.73 -9.07
CA ALA A 316 -37.15 -18.75 -10.01
C ALA A 316 -36.61 -19.24 -11.35
N ALA A 317 -37.49 -19.90 -12.10
CA ALA A 317 -37.24 -20.29 -13.45
C ALA A 317 -36.93 -18.97 -14.13
N VAL A 318 -35.64 -18.72 -14.34
CA VAL A 318 -35.21 -17.87 -15.43
C VAL A 318 -35.84 -18.54 -16.62
N ALA A 319 -37.01 -18.03 -17.02
CA ALA A 319 -37.55 -18.30 -18.32
C ALA A 319 -36.47 -17.81 -19.28
N VAL A 320 -35.63 -18.74 -19.71
CA VAL A 320 -34.92 -18.62 -20.97
C VAL A 320 -36.04 -18.46 -21.97
N VAL A 321 -36.33 -17.20 -22.29
CA VAL A 321 -37.08 -16.83 -23.47
C VAL A 321 -36.21 -17.31 -24.63
N GLU A 322 -36.47 -18.52 -25.09
CA GLU A 322 -36.08 -18.94 -26.42
C GLU A 322 -36.61 -17.84 -27.37
N PRO A 323 -35.76 -17.25 -28.23
CA PRO A 323 -36.26 -16.29 -29.19
C PRO A 323 -37.27 -17.01 -30.10
N GLU A 324 -38.51 -16.50 -30.10
CA GLU A 324 -39.52 -16.90 -31.07
C GLU A 324 -38.92 -16.82 -32.48
N ALA A 325 -38.69 -17.99 -33.08
CA ALA A 325 -38.39 -18.11 -34.48
C ALA A 325 -39.62 -17.64 -35.27
N VAL A 326 -39.46 -16.50 -35.96
CA VAL A 326 -40.39 -16.08 -37.00
C VAL A 326 -40.31 -17.12 -38.11
N VAL A 327 -41.40 -17.87 -38.25
CA VAL A 327 -41.64 -18.82 -39.33
C VAL A 327 -41.87 -18.05 -40.62
N GLU A 328 -40.84 -17.91 -41.45
CA GLU A 328 -41.03 -17.72 -42.90
C GLU A 328 -41.08 -19.09 -43.59
N THR A 329 -42.30 -19.39 -44.03
CA THR A 329 -42.73 -20.28 -45.12
C THR A 329 -41.71 -21.24 -45.76
N ALA A 330 -42.10 -22.52 -45.70
CA ALA A 330 -41.55 -23.66 -46.41
C ALA A 330 -41.32 -23.46 -47.93
N VAL A 331 -40.17 -23.96 -48.40
CA VAL A 331 -40.05 -24.64 -49.69
C VAL A 331 -39.19 -25.90 -49.49
N GLU A 332 -39.74 -27.02 -49.92
CA GLU A 332 -39.16 -28.36 -49.96
C GLU A 332 -37.89 -28.41 -50.83
N ALA A 333 -36.87 -29.17 -50.38
CA ALA A 333 -36.19 -30.20 -51.18
C ALA A 333 -35.00 -30.79 -50.38
N GLU A 334 -35.12 -32.04 -49.96
CA GLU A 334 -33.97 -32.96 -49.92
C GLU A 334 -33.42 -33.13 -51.37
N PRO A 335 -32.21 -33.67 -51.65
CA PRO A 335 -31.50 -34.63 -50.81
C PRO A 335 -29.95 -34.66 -50.96
N GLU A 336 -29.34 -35.71 -50.38
CA GLU A 336 -28.05 -36.35 -50.76
C GLU A 336 -26.74 -35.54 -50.51
N PHE A 337 -25.57 -36.06 -50.14
CA PHE A 337 -24.97 -37.36 -49.83
C PHE A 337 -23.61 -37.04 -49.10
N GLU A 338 -23.04 -37.94 -48.29
CA GLU A 338 -21.68 -38.55 -48.42
C GLU A 338 -20.54 -37.60 -48.88
N ALA A 339 -19.33 -37.52 -48.33
CA ALA A 339 -18.54 -38.36 -47.44
C ALA A 339 -17.27 -37.57 -47.01
N GLU A 340 -16.48 -38.23 -46.17
CA GLU A 340 -15.09 -38.01 -45.79
C GLU A 340 -14.17 -37.36 -46.85
N VAL A 341 -13.13 -36.62 -46.42
CA VAL A 341 -11.70 -36.97 -46.61
C VAL A 341 -10.74 -35.88 -46.08
N GLU A 342 -9.73 -36.39 -45.37
CA GLU A 342 -8.38 -35.95 -45.05
C GLU A 342 -7.61 -34.96 -45.98
N VAL A 343 -6.75 -34.15 -45.31
CA VAL A 343 -5.30 -33.94 -45.60
C VAL A 343 -4.83 -32.80 -46.54
N VAL A 344 -4.08 -31.87 -45.91
CA VAL A 344 -2.85 -31.16 -46.33
C VAL A 344 -2.90 -30.20 -47.53
N ALA A 345 -2.53 -28.93 -47.26
CA ALA A 345 -1.41 -28.22 -47.91
C ALA A 345 -1.35 -26.73 -47.50
N GLU A 346 -0.17 -26.26 -47.09
CA GLU A 346 0.24 -24.85 -47.27
C GLU A 346 0.46 -24.59 -48.78
N PRO A 347 0.26 -23.36 -49.30
CA PRO A 347 1.36 -22.39 -49.31
C PRO A 347 0.99 -20.89 -49.23
N GLU A 348 2.02 -20.09 -48.96
CA GLU A 348 2.11 -18.62 -48.91
C GLU A 348 1.37 -17.83 -50.01
N VAL A 349 0.74 -16.70 -49.64
CA VAL A 349 0.63 -15.50 -50.50
C VAL A 349 0.68 -14.22 -49.65
N VAL A 350 1.61 -13.35 -50.02
CA VAL A 350 1.82 -11.97 -49.57
C VAL A 350 0.72 -11.05 -50.11
N VAL A 351 0.11 -10.21 -49.26
CA VAL A 351 -0.60 -8.99 -49.69
C VAL A 351 -0.32 -7.85 -48.70
N GLU A 352 0.43 -6.85 -49.17
CA GLU A 352 0.47 -5.50 -48.62
C GLU A 352 -0.94 -4.89 -48.66
N VAL A 353 -1.41 -4.37 -47.52
CA VAL A 353 -2.51 -3.41 -47.49
C VAL A 353 -2.06 -2.18 -46.70
N THR A 354 -1.76 -1.13 -47.45
CA THR A 354 -1.76 0.27 -47.03
C THR A 354 -3.08 0.65 -46.35
N PRO A 355 -3.08 1.25 -45.15
CA PRO A 355 -4.27 1.90 -44.61
C PRO A 355 -4.40 3.34 -45.13
N GLU A 356 -5.54 3.65 -45.78
CA GLU A 356 -6.01 5.03 -46.00
C GLU A 356 -6.68 5.60 -44.72
N PRO A 357 -6.63 6.93 -44.51
CA PRO A 357 -6.93 7.56 -43.22
C PRO A 357 -8.42 7.91 -43.03
N VAL A 358 -8.94 7.76 -41.81
CA VAL A 358 -10.27 8.26 -41.43
C VAL A 358 -10.16 9.26 -40.28
N ALA A 359 -10.51 10.50 -40.66
CA ALA A 359 -10.90 11.70 -39.93
C ALA A 359 -10.93 11.73 -38.38
N GLU A 360 -10.23 12.74 -37.86
CA GLU A 360 -10.45 13.36 -36.55
C GLU A 360 -11.88 13.91 -36.44
N VAL A 361 -12.56 13.62 -35.33
CA VAL A 361 -13.78 14.30 -34.90
C VAL A 361 -13.54 14.82 -33.50
N GLU A 362 -13.51 16.15 -33.37
CA GLU A 362 -13.47 16.90 -32.11
C GLU A 362 -14.78 16.68 -31.33
N PRO A 363 -14.75 16.39 -30.01
CA PRO A 363 -15.94 16.49 -29.18
C PRO A 363 -16.12 17.93 -28.64
N GLU A 364 -17.32 18.47 -28.90
CA GLU A 364 -17.85 19.72 -28.35
C GLU A 364 -17.85 19.75 -26.82
N VAL A 365 -17.45 20.91 -26.28
CA VAL A 365 -17.40 21.24 -24.86
C VAL A 365 -18.80 21.67 -24.39
N VAL A 366 -19.41 20.91 -23.48
CA VAL A 366 -20.60 21.34 -22.75
C VAL A 366 -20.17 22.05 -21.47
N ALA A 367 -20.61 23.29 -21.31
CA ALA A 367 -20.28 24.19 -20.22
C ALA A 367 -20.88 23.72 -18.87
N GLU A 368 -20.02 23.51 -17.88
CA GLU A 368 -20.42 23.29 -16.49
C GLU A 368 -20.47 24.64 -15.74
N VAL A 369 -21.62 24.91 -15.14
CA VAL A 369 -21.95 26.12 -14.39
C VAL A 369 -21.42 26.01 -12.97
N THR A 370 -20.61 26.97 -12.57
CA THR A 370 -20.05 27.14 -11.22
C THR A 370 -21.12 27.56 -10.21
N PRO A 371 -21.30 26.87 -9.06
CA PRO A 371 -22.02 27.44 -7.92
C PRO A 371 -21.07 28.20 -6.97
N GLU A 372 -21.54 29.36 -6.49
CA GLU A 372 -20.93 30.20 -5.45
C GLU A 372 -20.75 29.47 -4.10
N PRO A 373 -19.69 29.75 -3.32
CA PRO A 373 -19.53 29.23 -1.97
C PRO A 373 -20.27 30.07 -0.92
N ALA A 374 -21.09 29.41 -0.11
CA ALA A 374 -21.74 29.97 1.08
C ALA A 374 -20.93 29.68 2.35
N VAL A 375 -20.62 30.77 3.08
CA VAL A 375 -20.59 30.97 4.54
C VAL A 375 -19.84 29.95 5.44
N GLU A 376 -18.78 30.44 6.07
CA GLU A 376 -18.02 29.83 7.17
C GLU A 376 -18.84 29.71 8.47
N PRO A 377 -18.81 28.58 9.19
CA PRO A 377 -19.15 28.54 10.61
C PRO A 377 -17.92 28.82 11.51
N GLU A 378 -18.10 29.71 12.48
CA GLU A 378 -17.15 30.03 13.54
C GLU A 378 -16.81 28.80 14.42
N PRO A 379 -15.54 28.55 14.80
CA PRO A 379 -15.20 27.47 15.72
C PRO A 379 -15.44 27.87 17.18
N VAL A 380 -16.25 27.04 17.86
CA VAL A 380 -16.48 27.03 19.31
C VAL A 380 -15.20 26.61 20.03
N ALA A 381 -14.88 27.34 21.11
CA ALA A 381 -13.74 27.10 21.98
C ALA A 381 -13.85 25.74 22.72
N GLU A 382 -12.83 24.90 22.58
CA GLU A 382 -12.64 23.71 23.41
C GLU A 382 -11.36 23.86 24.24
N VAL A 383 -11.54 23.72 25.55
CA VAL A 383 -10.61 23.99 26.63
C VAL A 383 -9.62 22.83 26.74
N THR A 384 -8.33 23.10 26.62
CA THR A 384 -7.26 22.15 26.96
C THR A 384 -6.88 22.31 28.44
N PRO A 385 -6.88 21.24 29.26
CA PRO A 385 -6.43 21.33 30.64
C PRO A 385 -4.89 21.40 30.72
N GLU A 386 -4.44 22.34 31.54
CA GLU A 386 -3.07 22.58 31.97
C GLU A 386 -2.56 21.36 32.76
N VAL A 387 -1.50 20.70 32.29
CA VAL A 387 -0.78 19.66 33.03
C VAL A 387 0.55 20.24 33.50
N GLU A 388 0.68 20.39 34.82
CA GLU A 388 1.92 20.71 35.53
C GLU A 388 2.98 19.62 35.29
N PRO A 389 4.23 19.96 34.93
CA PRO A 389 5.32 18.99 34.96
C PRO A 389 5.91 18.90 36.37
N GLU A 390 5.77 17.73 36.98
CA GLU A 390 6.55 17.33 38.16
C GLU A 390 8.05 17.32 37.85
N VAL A 391 8.81 17.83 38.82
CA VAL A 391 10.24 18.05 38.79
C VAL A 391 10.96 16.79 39.28
N GLU A 392 11.74 16.13 38.42
CA GLU A 392 12.74 15.14 38.86
C GLU A 392 14.15 15.78 38.92
N PRO A 393 14.91 15.57 40.02
CA PRO A 393 16.13 16.31 40.28
C PRO A 393 17.36 15.78 39.55
N VAL A 394 18.19 16.76 39.17
CA VAL A 394 19.57 16.67 38.68
C VAL A 394 20.45 15.88 39.66
N VAL A 395 21.12 14.84 39.17
CA VAL A 395 22.25 14.18 39.85
C VAL A 395 23.55 14.73 39.27
N GLU A 396 24.34 15.36 40.14
CA GLU A 396 25.70 15.83 39.85
C GLU A 396 26.68 14.66 39.65
N PRO A 397 27.72 14.83 38.80
CA PRO A 397 28.73 13.81 38.54
C PRO A 397 29.87 13.85 39.56
N GLU A 398 30.26 12.68 40.10
CA GLU A 398 31.49 12.48 40.86
C GLU A 398 32.52 11.63 40.08
N PRO A 399 33.83 11.75 40.40
CA PRO A 399 34.91 11.79 39.41
C PRO A 399 35.63 10.46 39.10
N GLU A 400 36.41 10.51 38.02
CA GLU A 400 37.35 9.51 37.49
C GLU A 400 38.34 8.96 38.54
N PRO A 401 38.76 7.68 38.43
CA PRO A 401 40.08 7.26 38.89
C PRO A 401 41.07 7.06 37.73
N GLU A 402 42.24 7.67 37.90
CA GLU A 402 43.48 7.50 37.12
C GLU A 402 44.02 6.05 37.13
N PRO A 403 44.85 5.67 36.14
CA PRO A 403 45.23 4.27 35.90
C PRO A 403 46.40 3.77 36.77
N GLU A 404 46.24 2.59 37.36
CA GLU A 404 47.35 1.83 37.94
C GLU A 404 48.14 1.09 36.85
N ALA A 405 49.45 1.33 36.87
CA ALA A 405 50.46 0.69 36.05
C ALA A 405 50.66 -0.78 36.45
N VAL A 406 50.77 -1.67 35.46
CA VAL A 406 51.35 -3.00 35.64
C VAL A 406 52.38 -3.28 34.54
N ALA A 407 53.49 -3.82 35.02
CA ALA A 407 54.80 -4.03 34.43
C ALA A 407 54.87 -4.84 33.13
N GLU A 408 55.75 -4.37 32.24
CA GLU A 408 56.96 -5.06 31.78
C GLU A 408 56.90 -6.59 31.61
N ILE A 409 56.80 -7.05 30.35
CA ILE A 409 57.47 -8.28 29.90
C ILE A 409 58.11 -8.01 28.54
N ALA A 410 59.44 -7.94 28.56
CA ALA A 410 60.32 -7.96 27.40
C ALA A 410 60.55 -9.41 26.93
N VAL A 411 60.38 -9.68 25.63
CA VAL A 411 60.93 -10.86 24.96
C VAL A 411 61.43 -10.46 23.57
N THR A 412 62.74 -10.17 23.52
CA THR A 412 63.75 -10.53 22.51
C THR A 412 63.38 -10.61 21.02
N GLU A 413 64.08 -9.75 20.26
CA GLU A 413 64.73 -9.92 18.95
C GLU A 413 64.93 -11.36 18.42
N PRO A 414 64.95 -11.53 17.08
CA PRO A 414 66.28 -11.56 16.48
C PRO A 414 66.50 -10.74 15.19
N GLU A 415 67.79 -10.46 15.04
CA GLU A 415 68.59 -9.86 13.97
C GLU A 415 68.27 -10.19 12.50
N ALA A 416 68.43 -9.13 11.70
CA ALA A 416 69.23 -9.00 10.47
C ALA A 416 68.97 -9.91 9.24
N ALA A 417 68.58 -9.26 8.14
CA ALA A 417 69.23 -9.44 6.83
C ALA A 417 69.13 -8.14 6.02
N THR A 418 70.28 -7.51 5.82
CA THR A 418 70.52 -6.36 4.96
C THR A 418 70.68 -6.82 3.50
N VAL A 419 70.01 -6.17 2.56
CA VAL A 419 70.40 -6.18 1.14
C VAL A 419 70.49 -4.74 0.66
N VAL A 420 71.72 -4.35 0.35
CA VAL A 420 72.11 -3.12 -0.32
C VAL A 420 71.92 -3.33 -1.82
N VAL A 421 71.14 -2.47 -2.48
CA VAL A 421 71.25 -2.23 -3.93
C VAL A 421 71.17 -0.72 -4.16
N GLU A 422 72.10 -0.27 -4.99
CA GLU A 422 72.53 1.10 -5.29
C GLU A 422 71.49 1.97 -6.02
N PRO A 423 71.61 3.32 -5.97
CA PRO A 423 70.63 4.25 -6.52
C PRO A 423 70.77 4.43 -8.05
N VAL A 424 69.65 4.34 -8.77
CA VAL A 424 69.56 4.65 -10.20
C VAL A 424 68.96 6.03 -10.40
N VAL A 425 69.85 6.95 -10.79
CA VAL A 425 69.73 8.04 -11.78
C VAL A 425 68.39 8.81 -11.88
N GLU A 426 68.51 10.07 -11.47
CA GLU A 426 67.67 11.23 -11.71
C GLU A 426 67.49 11.50 -13.23
N VAL A 427 66.24 11.57 -13.70
CA VAL A 427 65.89 12.04 -15.06
C VAL A 427 65.04 13.30 -14.90
N GLU A 428 65.65 14.43 -15.26
CA GLU A 428 64.96 15.72 -15.47
C GLU A 428 64.01 15.61 -16.67
N PRO A 429 62.74 16.05 -16.58
CA PRO A 429 61.90 16.23 -17.75
C PRO A 429 62.04 17.66 -18.32
N GLU A 430 62.21 17.72 -19.65
CA GLU A 430 62.19 18.92 -20.48
C GLU A 430 60.83 19.67 -20.40
N PRO A 431 60.81 21.01 -20.57
CA PRO A 431 59.58 21.79 -20.43
C PRO A 431 58.69 21.69 -21.68
N VAL A 432 57.49 21.14 -21.51
CA VAL A 432 56.41 21.21 -22.50
C VAL A 432 55.63 22.50 -22.29
N VAL A 433 55.41 23.22 -23.39
CA VAL A 433 54.73 24.51 -23.52
C VAL A 433 53.31 24.45 -22.93
N GLU A 434 53.02 25.33 -21.96
CA GLU A 434 51.68 25.53 -21.38
C GLU A 434 50.76 26.28 -22.36
N GLU A 435 49.65 25.65 -22.73
CA GLU A 435 48.44 26.34 -23.19
C GLU A 435 47.68 26.87 -21.96
N PRO A 436 47.00 28.03 -22.05
CA PRO A 436 46.43 28.69 -20.88
C PRO A 436 45.20 27.93 -20.37
N VAL A 437 45.37 27.21 -19.27
CA VAL A 437 44.26 26.66 -18.50
C VAL A 437 43.55 27.83 -17.81
N VAL A 438 42.29 28.05 -18.16
CA VAL A 438 41.40 29.00 -17.50
C VAL A 438 41.41 28.70 -15.99
N ALA A 439 41.86 29.67 -15.20
CA ALA A 439 41.90 29.58 -13.76
C ALA A 439 40.47 29.47 -13.21
N GLU A 440 40.04 28.24 -12.89
CA GLU A 440 38.85 28.01 -12.09
C GLU A 440 39.04 28.66 -10.72
N SER A 441 38.16 29.61 -10.43
CA SER A 441 38.13 30.36 -9.17
C SER A 441 37.86 29.42 -8.00
N LYS A 442 38.63 29.58 -6.91
CA LYS A 442 38.39 28.87 -5.65
C LYS A 442 36.91 29.06 -5.20
N PRO A 443 36.20 28.01 -4.75
CA PRO A 443 34.83 28.16 -4.28
C PRO A 443 34.82 29.07 -3.05
N ALA A 444 34.05 30.17 -3.13
CA ALA A 444 33.82 31.08 -2.02
C ALA A 444 33.24 30.29 -0.83
N ARG A 445 33.76 30.56 0.37
CA ARG A 445 33.29 29.91 1.60
C ARG A 445 31.80 30.22 1.78
N ARG A 446 30.98 29.18 1.89
CA ARG A 446 29.53 29.33 2.10
C ARG A 446 29.24 30.21 3.33
N PRO A 447 28.28 31.15 3.26
CA PRO A 447 27.83 31.89 4.42
C PRO A 447 27.22 30.94 5.47
N LYS A 448 27.33 31.31 6.76
CA LYS A 448 26.71 30.56 7.86
C LYS A 448 25.19 30.62 7.73
N LYS A 449 24.51 29.51 8.02
CA LYS A 449 23.04 29.41 7.98
C LYS A 449 22.42 30.46 8.91
N PRO A 450 21.47 31.28 8.44
CA PRO A 450 20.78 32.25 9.29
C PRO A 450 19.94 31.55 10.36
N ALA A 451 19.90 32.10 11.56
CA ALA A 451 19.18 31.53 12.70
C ALA A 451 17.70 31.96 12.67
N ILE A 452 16.90 31.28 11.85
CA ILE A 452 15.46 31.54 11.70
C ILE A 452 14.69 30.46 12.47
N THR A 453 13.71 30.87 13.27
CA THR A 453 12.84 29.93 13.99
C THR A 453 11.77 29.39 13.04
N ALA A 454 11.85 28.11 12.68
CA ALA A 454 10.89 27.46 11.79
C ALA A 454 9.49 27.34 12.43
N GLY A 455 8.44 27.30 11.60
CA GLY A 455 7.06 27.04 12.03
C GLY A 455 6.25 28.26 12.50
N ARG A 456 6.80 29.49 12.44
CA ARG A 456 6.01 30.70 12.66
C ARG A 456 5.11 31.00 11.46
N ALA A 457 4.01 31.72 11.68
CA ALA A 457 3.19 32.24 10.59
C ALA A 457 4.03 33.09 9.63
N VAL A 458 3.72 33.03 8.33
CA VAL A 458 4.50 33.66 7.25
C VAL A 458 4.66 35.17 7.46
N THR A 459 3.67 35.81 8.08
CA THR A 459 3.66 37.25 8.42
C THR A 459 4.52 37.62 9.62
N ALA A 460 5.07 36.64 10.34
CA ALA A 460 5.90 36.84 11.52
C ALA A 460 7.41 36.81 11.21
N TYR A 461 7.79 36.62 9.94
CA TYR A 461 9.16 36.74 9.47
C TYR A 461 9.40 38.13 8.91
N GLU A 462 10.52 38.75 9.26
CA GLU A 462 10.91 40.02 8.69
C GLU A 462 11.42 39.82 7.24
N PRO A 463 11.17 40.76 6.31
CA PRO A 463 11.65 40.63 4.93
C PRO A 463 13.16 40.37 4.82
N ALA A 464 13.96 40.99 5.68
CA ALA A 464 15.41 40.79 5.74
C ALA A 464 15.82 39.35 6.15
N GLU A 465 15.01 38.67 6.97
CA GLU A 465 15.26 37.27 7.36
C GLU A 465 14.99 36.33 6.18
N LEU A 466 13.92 36.59 5.42
CA LEU A 466 13.56 35.82 4.23
C LEU A 466 14.61 35.99 3.13
N THR A 467 15.08 37.22 2.87
CA THR A 467 16.16 37.49 1.91
C THR A 467 17.48 36.83 2.33
N ALA A 468 17.82 36.84 3.63
CA ALA A 468 19.02 36.17 4.14
C ALA A 468 18.95 34.64 3.98
N LEU A 469 17.77 34.03 4.19
CA LEU A 469 17.55 32.61 3.96
C LEU A 469 17.72 32.24 2.49
N ILE A 470 17.10 32.99 1.59
CA ILE A 470 17.17 32.71 0.15
C ILE A 470 18.59 32.89 -0.36
N ARG A 471 19.30 33.95 0.04
CA ARG A 471 20.71 34.15 -0.32
C ARG A 471 21.61 33.03 0.20
N TRP A 472 21.30 32.46 1.37
CA TRP A 472 22.01 31.30 1.89
C TRP A 472 21.72 30.03 1.06
N ILE A 473 20.47 29.80 0.64
CA ILE A 473 20.09 28.67 -0.21
C ILE A 473 20.75 28.79 -1.60
N ASP A 474 20.74 29.98 -2.20
CA ASP A 474 21.32 30.25 -3.52
C ASP A 474 22.86 30.19 -3.51
N SER A 475 23.48 30.40 -2.34
CA SER A 475 24.94 30.27 -2.16
C SER A 475 25.49 28.84 -2.24
N ASP A 476 24.62 27.84 -2.41
CA ASP A 476 25.03 26.44 -2.45
C ASP A 476 25.61 25.97 -3.79
N GLY A 477 25.58 26.84 -4.82
CA GLY A 477 26.16 26.61 -6.13
C GLY A 477 25.29 25.73 -7.04
N THR A 478 24.05 25.46 -6.67
CA THR A 478 23.09 24.74 -7.52
C THR A 478 22.27 25.75 -8.32
N GLU A 479 22.27 25.65 -9.64
CA GLU A 479 21.38 26.46 -10.48
C GLU A 479 19.93 26.02 -10.24
N ARG A 480 19.12 26.91 -9.68
CA ARG A 480 17.68 26.69 -9.42
C ARG A 480 16.85 27.73 -10.15
N SER A 481 15.68 27.34 -10.63
CA SER A 481 14.64 28.30 -11.03
C SER A 481 14.08 29.06 -9.80
N GLU A 482 13.40 30.18 -10.01
CA GLU A 482 12.79 30.95 -8.92
C GLU A 482 11.77 30.12 -8.14
N ASP A 483 10.96 29.31 -8.84
CA ASP A 483 9.98 28.41 -8.22
C ASP A 483 10.63 27.26 -7.41
N GLU A 484 11.87 26.87 -7.75
CA GLU A 484 12.64 25.90 -6.98
C GLU A 484 13.26 26.52 -5.72
N LEU A 485 13.73 27.77 -5.81
CA LEU A 485 14.18 28.51 -4.62
C LEU A 485 13.03 28.76 -3.64
N LEU A 486 11.84 29.11 -4.15
CA LEU A 486 10.65 29.27 -3.32
C LEU A 486 10.31 27.98 -2.58
N ARG A 487 10.28 26.83 -3.28
CA ARG A 487 10.02 25.52 -2.64
C ARG A 487 11.08 25.15 -1.61
N ALA A 488 12.35 25.43 -1.89
CA ALA A 488 13.44 25.19 -0.95
C ALA A 488 13.31 26.06 0.33
N ALA A 489 12.99 27.35 0.17
CA ALA A 489 12.76 28.26 1.30
C ALA A 489 11.53 27.84 2.14
N VAL A 490 10.43 27.43 1.50
CA VAL A 490 9.21 26.93 2.17
C VAL A 490 9.51 25.69 3.01
N LYS A 491 10.33 24.78 2.50
CA LYS A 491 10.78 23.58 3.22
C LYS A 491 11.65 23.93 4.43
N GLU A 492 12.55 24.91 4.30
CA GLU A 492 13.40 25.37 5.40
C GLU A 492 12.63 26.14 6.49
N LEU A 493 11.54 26.81 6.14
CA LEU A 493 10.64 27.48 7.08
C LEU A 493 9.65 26.53 7.77
N GLY A 494 9.59 25.26 7.35
CA GLY A 494 8.77 24.21 7.98
C GLY A 494 7.34 24.11 7.45
N PHE A 495 7.06 24.66 6.27
CA PHE A 495 5.73 24.58 5.64
C PHE A 495 5.65 23.42 4.65
N SER A 496 4.49 22.76 4.58
CA SER A 496 4.26 21.59 3.74
C SER A 496 3.91 21.91 2.28
N ARG A 497 3.35 23.10 2.00
CA ARG A 497 2.93 23.52 0.65
C ARG A 497 3.15 25.01 0.41
N VAL A 498 3.39 25.38 -0.85
CA VAL A 498 3.50 26.79 -1.28
C VAL A 498 2.08 27.35 -1.47
N GLY A 499 1.55 28.01 -0.44
CA GLY A 499 0.28 28.73 -0.54
C GLY A 499 0.42 30.12 -1.18
N PRO A 500 -0.67 30.77 -1.64
CA PRO A 500 -0.64 32.10 -2.25
C PRO A 500 0.05 33.16 -1.38
N ARG A 501 -0.26 33.17 -0.08
CA ARG A 501 0.35 34.08 0.91
C ARG A 501 1.85 33.87 1.11
N LEU A 502 2.34 32.62 0.98
CA LEU A 502 3.78 32.33 1.02
C LEU A 502 4.49 32.79 -0.24
N LYS A 503 3.85 32.61 -1.40
CA LYS A 503 4.40 33.06 -2.67
C LYS A 503 4.53 34.58 -2.71
N GLU A 504 3.52 35.31 -2.22
CA GLU A 504 3.55 36.78 -2.13
C GLU A 504 4.65 37.30 -1.19
N ALA A 505 4.90 36.63 -0.06
CA ALA A 505 5.94 37.05 0.89
C ALA A 505 7.37 36.71 0.44
N LEU A 506 7.56 35.57 -0.24
CA LEU A 506 8.89 35.09 -0.64
C LEU A 506 9.34 35.59 -2.01
N ALA A 507 8.43 35.87 -2.95
CA ALA A 507 8.77 36.39 -4.28
C ALA A 507 9.64 37.67 -4.27
N PRO A 508 9.33 38.73 -3.48
CA PRO A 508 10.19 39.91 -3.43
C PRO A 508 11.57 39.61 -2.83
N ALA A 509 11.66 38.68 -1.88
CA ALA A 509 12.93 38.27 -1.28
C ALA A 509 13.79 37.43 -2.24
N VAL A 510 13.19 36.66 -3.16
CA VAL A 510 13.91 35.98 -4.25
C VAL A 510 14.48 36.98 -5.25
N ALA A 511 13.70 37.99 -5.62
CA ALA A 511 14.16 39.06 -6.51
C ALA A 511 15.32 39.85 -5.87
N GLU A 512 15.24 40.18 -4.57
CA GLU A 512 16.29 40.89 -3.84
C GLU A 512 17.55 40.05 -3.60
N ALA A 513 17.42 38.74 -3.41
CA ALA A 513 18.57 37.86 -3.21
C ALA A 513 19.42 37.70 -4.48
N ARG A 514 18.80 37.85 -5.66
CA ARG A 514 19.41 37.71 -7.00
C ARG A 514 19.79 39.04 -7.67
N ALA A 515 19.28 40.16 -7.16
CA ALA A 515 19.73 41.50 -7.50
C ALA A 515 21.12 41.77 -6.90
#